data_AF-A0A396IQ33-F1
#
_entry.id   AF-A0A396IQ33-F1
#
_cell.length_a   1.000
_cell.length_b   1.000
_cell.length_c   1.000
_cell.angle_alpha   90.00
_cell.angle_beta   90.00
_cell.angle_gamma   90.00
#
_symmetry.space_group_name_H-M   'P 1'
#
loop_
_entity.id
_entity.type
_entity.pdbx_description
1 polymer ?
#
loop_
_entity_poly.entity_id
_entity_poly.type
_entity_poly.pdbx_seq_one_letter_code
_entity_poly.pdbx_strand_id
1 'polypeptide(L)' 'MIKQRQMITNNVTLTSLPSLPFDLVPEILCRLPVKSLLQFRCVCKSWKSLISDPKFAKKHLHMFTCQRLP' A
#
# COMPACT_ATOMS: atom_id res chain seq x y z
N MET A 1 1.79 20.06 -7.44
CA MET A 1 2.28 20.23 -6.06
C MET A 1 1.22 19.75 -5.09
N ILE A 2 1.59 18.76 -4.29
CA ILE A 2 1.04 18.37 -2.99
C ILE A 2 -0.36 18.92 -2.69
N LYS A 3 -1.40 18.12 -2.97
CA LYS A 3 -2.53 18.08 -2.06
C LYS A 3 -2.77 16.64 -1.71
N GLN A 4 -2.16 16.23 -0.60
CA GLN A 4 -2.80 15.22 0.21
C GLN A 4 -4.24 15.66 0.35
N ARG A 5 -5.15 14.90 -0.22
CA ARG A 5 -6.50 14.89 0.30
C ARG A 5 -6.34 14.38 1.73
N GLN A 6 -6.35 15.31 2.68
CA GLN A 6 -6.47 14.96 4.08
C GLN A 6 -7.65 13.98 4.19
N MET A 7 -7.49 13.06 5.12
CA MET A 7 -8.59 12.30 5.71
C MET A 7 -9.58 13.35 6.22
N ILE A 8 -10.53 13.69 5.38
CA ILE A 8 -11.62 14.56 5.77
C ILE A 8 -12.50 13.69 6.65
N THR A 9 -12.35 13.85 7.96
CA THR A 9 -13.40 13.61 8.94
C THR A 9 -14.53 14.60 8.67
N ASN A 10 -15.29 14.41 7.58
CA ASN A 10 -16.59 15.05 7.40
C ASN A 10 -17.52 13.98 6.83
N ASN A 11 -18.40 13.46 7.69
CA ASN A 11 -19.79 13.07 7.43
C ASN A 11 -20.23 12.58 6.02
N VAL A 12 -19.42 11.84 5.26
CA VAL A 12 -19.90 11.19 4.02
C VAL A 12 -20.66 9.91 4.38
N THR A 13 -21.95 10.03 4.63
CA THR A 13 -22.92 8.92 4.58
C THR A 13 -23.17 8.54 3.13
N LEU A 14 -22.25 7.77 2.55
CA LEU A 14 -22.52 6.97 1.35
C LEU A 14 -22.24 5.51 1.72
N THR A 15 -23.26 4.87 2.31
CA THR A 15 -23.40 3.41 2.49
C THR A 15 -22.08 2.66 2.70
N SER A 16 -21.60 2.60 3.95
CA SER A 16 -20.58 1.68 4.49
C SER A 16 -19.82 0.83 3.44
N LEU A 17 -18.93 1.46 2.67
CA LEU A 17 -17.97 0.67 1.90
C LEU A 17 -17.12 -0.09 2.91
N PRO A 18 -16.94 -1.42 2.77
CA PRO A 18 -16.06 -2.17 3.66
C PRO A 18 -14.67 -1.53 3.59
N SER A 19 -14.25 -0.90 4.69
CA SER A 19 -12.92 -0.32 4.79
C SER A 19 -11.92 -1.46 4.90
N LEU A 20 -10.92 -1.46 4.02
CA LEU A 20 -9.84 -2.42 4.10
C LEU A 20 -9.05 -2.17 5.40
N PRO A 21 -8.92 -3.17 6.29
CA PRO A 21 -8.11 -3.02 7.50
C PRO A 21 -6.68 -2.62 7.17
N PHE A 22 -6.12 -1.70 7.95
CA PHE A 22 -4.77 -1.15 7.72
C PHE A 22 -3.69 -2.25 7.72
N ASP A 23 -3.86 -3.27 8.56
CA ASP A 23 -2.91 -4.37 8.70
C ASP A 23 -2.84 -5.28 7.46
N LEU A 24 -3.88 -5.29 6.63
CA LEU A 24 -3.93 -6.09 5.39
C LEU A 24 -3.34 -5.36 4.18
N VAL A 25 -3.27 -4.02 4.24
CA VAL A 25 -2.66 -3.19 3.18
C VAL A 25 -1.23 -3.65 2.82
N PRO A 26 -0.29 -3.83 3.77
CA PRO A 26 1.06 -4.29 3.43
C PRO A 26 1.08 -5.68 2.80
N GLU A 27 0.17 -6.58 3.18
CA GLU A 27 0.12 -7.92 2.60
C GLU A 27 -0.33 -7.90 1.14
N ILE A 28 -1.34 -7.07 0.83
CA ILE A 28 -1.83 -6.88 -0.54
C ILE A 28 -0.74 -6.24 -1.39
N LEU A 29 -0.14 -5.13 -0.92
CA LEU A 29 0.94 -4.46 -1.63
C LEU A 29 2.14 -5.38 -1.85
N CYS A 30 2.49 -6.21 -0.87
CA CYS A 30 3.62 -7.14 -0.97
C CYS A 30 3.48 -8.16 -2.12
N ARG A 31 2.24 -8.45 -2.56
CA ARG A 31 1.96 -9.38 -3.68
C ARG A 31 2.01 -8.73 -5.06
N LEU A 32 2.14 -7.40 -5.13
CA LEU A 32 2.11 -6.67 -6.40
C LEU A 32 3.51 -6.58 -7.03
N PRO A 33 3.59 -6.53 -8.37
CA PRO A 33 4.83 -6.22 -9.06
C PRO A 33 5.38 -4.83 -8.68
N VAL A 34 6.71 -4.68 -8.69
CA VAL A 34 7.41 -3.43 -8.33
C VAL A 34 6.91 -2.23 -9.15
N LYS A 35 6.63 -2.42 -10.44
CA LYS A 35 6.12 -1.35 -11.33
C LYS A 35 4.81 -0.73 -10.82
N SER A 36 3.89 -1.56 -10.31
CA SER A 36 2.61 -1.10 -9.76
C SER A 36 2.82 -0.40 -8.41
N LEU A 37 3.71 -0.94 -7.57
CA LEU A 37 4.05 -0.35 -6.28
C LEU A 37 4.63 1.06 -6.42
N LEU A 38 5.48 1.30 -7.42
CA LEU A 38 6.04 2.63 -7.64
C LEU A 38 4.97 3.67 -7.97
N GLN A 39 3.93 3.29 -8.72
CA GLN A 39 2.78 4.15 -9.00
C GLN A 39 1.96 4.41 -7.73
N PHE A 40 1.77 3.39 -6.89
CA PHE A 40 0.99 3.48 -5.66
C PHE A 40 1.59 4.41 -4.58
N ARG A 41 2.85 4.81 -4.73
CA ARG A 41 3.46 5.87 -3.89
C ARG A 41 2.78 7.24 -4.06
N CYS A 42 2.02 7.47 -5.13
CA CYS A 42 1.31 8.74 -5.34
C CYS A 42 -0.10 8.78 -4.72
N VAL A 43 -0.65 7.63 -4.28
CA VAL A 43 -2.04 7.50 -3.79
C VAL A 43 -2.24 8.26 -2.48
N CYS A 44 -1.40 7.99 -1.48
CA CYS A 44 -1.43 8.70 -0.20
C CYS A 44 -0.07 8.63 0.52
N LYS A 45 0.12 9.48 1.54
CA LYS A 45 1.37 9.50 2.33
C LYS A 45 1.62 8.17 3.05
N SER A 46 0.58 7.52 3.57
CA SER A 46 0.72 6.25 4.29
C SER A 46 1.26 5.15 3.39
N TRP A 47 0.73 5.04 2.16
CA TRP A 47 1.20 4.07 1.17
C TRP A 47 2.62 4.40 0.70
N LYS A 48 2.93 5.68 0.46
CA LYS A 48 4.30 6.11 0.15
C LYS A 48 5.29 5.72 1.24
N SER A 49 4.94 5.95 2.51
CA SER A 49 5.77 5.60 3.66
C SER A 49 5.98 4.09 3.75
N LEU A 50 4.90 3.32 3.64
CA LEU A 50 4.94 1.86 3.70
C LEU A 50 5.81 1.25 2.59
N ILE A 51 5.66 1.72 1.35
CA ILE A 51 6.42 1.22 0.20
C ILE A 51 7.91 1.63 0.29
N SER A 52 8.21 2.73 0.98
CA SER A 52 9.59 3.20 1.17
C SER A 52 10.26 2.58 2.41
N ASP A 53 9.55 1.76 3.19
CA ASP A 53 10.06 1.12 4.40
C ASP A 53 10.98 -0.08 4.05
N PRO A 54 12.20 -0.16 4.64
CA PRO A 54 13.13 -1.26 4.37
C PRO A 54 12.59 -2.64 4.76
N LYS A 55 11.76 -2.76 5.81
CA LYS A 55 11.16 -4.03 6.22
C LYS A 55 10.14 -4.49 5.18
N PHE A 56 9.36 -3.57 4.63
CA PHE A 56 8.47 -3.86 3.49
C PHE A 56 9.28 -4.34 2.27
N ALA A 57 10.36 -3.65 1.91
CA ALA A 57 11.22 -4.06 0.79
C ALA A 57 11.81 -5.47 0.98
N LYS A 58 12.28 -5.80 2.20
CA LYS A 58 12.79 -7.14 2.53
C LYS A 58 11.69 -8.20 2.41
N LYS A 59 10.47 -7.92 2.90
CA LYS A 59 9.32 -8.84 2.80
C LYS A 59 8.93 -9.05 1.34
N HIS A 60 8.88 -7.99 0.54
CA HIS A 60 8.57 -8.03 -0.90
C HIS A 60 9.60 -8.86 -1.66
N LEU A 61 10.90 -8.62 -1.42
CA LEU A 61 11.95 -9.41 -2.03
C LEU A 61 11.79 -10.90 -1.71
N HIS A 62 11.63 -11.24 -0.43
CA HIS A 62 11.45 -12.64 0.00
C HIS A 62 10.27 -13.33 -0.69
N MET A 63 9.13 -12.65 -0.80
CA MET A 63 7.95 -13.19 -1.49
C MET A 63 8.22 -13.56 -2.94
N PHE A 64 8.96 -12.72 -3.67
CA PHE A 64 9.26 -12.96 -5.09
C PHE A 64 10.51 -13.82 -5.33
N THR A 65 11.43 -13.90 -4.38
CA THR A 65 12.64 -14.74 -4.52
C THR A 65 12.39 -16.18 -4.09
N CYS A 66 11.58 -16.43 -3.07
CA CYS A 66 11.26 -17.81 -2.65
C CYS A 66 10.25 -18.50 -3.58
N GLN A 67 9.43 -17.76 -4.33
CA GLN A 67 8.57 -18.32 -5.37
C GLN A 67 9.33 -18.67 -6.67
N ARG A 68 10.63 -18.38 -6.77
CA ARG A 68 11.46 -18.60 -7.95
C ARG A 68 12.53 -19.69 -7.78
N LEU A 69 12.33 -20.61 -6.84
CA LEU A 69 13.11 -21.85 -6.83
C LEU A 69 12.41 -22.87 -7.76
N PRO A 70 13.17 -23.55 -8.65
CA PRO A 70 12.65 -24.57 -9.57
C PRO A 70 12.16 -25.82 -8.85
#